data_AF-A0A2W6DUB1-F1
#
_entry.id   AF-A0A2W6DUB1-F1
#
_cell.length_a   1.000
_cell.length_b   1.000
_cell.length_c   1.000
_cell.angle_alpha   90.00
_cell.angle_beta   90.00
_cell.angle_gamma   90.00
#
_symmetry.space_group_name_H-M   'P 1'
#
loop_
_entity.id
_entity.type
_entity.pdbx_description
1 polymer ?
#
loop_
_entity_poly.entity_id
_entity_poly.type
_entity_poly.pdbx_seq_one_letter_code
_entity_poly.pdbx_strand_id
1 'polypeptide(L)' 'MSVDLGLPMPPLPQLAPRRKSRQIKVGSVLVGGDAPVSVQSMTTTKTADVNATLQQIAELT' A
#
# COMPACT_ATOMS: atom_id res chain seq x y z
N MET A 1 -25.17 -9.46 -35.06
CA MET A 1 -26.00 -9.68 -33.85
C MET A 1 -25.16 -10.43 -32.85
N SER A 2 -24.69 -9.76 -31.80
CA SER A 2 -23.99 -10.39 -30.68
C SER A 2 -25.03 -11.10 -29.82
N VAL A 3 -25.00 -12.43 -29.82
CA VAL A 3 -25.85 -13.25 -28.95
C VAL A 3 -25.38 -13.08 -27.51
N ASP A 4 -26.28 -12.57 -26.66
CA ASP A 4 -26.05 -12.47 -25.23
C ASP A 4 -26.16 -13.88 -24.64
N LEU A 5 -25.01 -14.47 -24.27
CA LEU A 5 -24.91 -15.90 -23.89
C LEU A 5 -25.47 -16.20 -22.49
N GLY A 6 -26.09 -15.23 -21.80
CA GLY A 6 -26.72 -15.43 -20.50
C GLY A 6 -25.74 -15.94 -19.43
N LEU A 7 -24.43 -15.72 -19.62
CA LEU A 7 -23.42 -16.16 -18.67
C LEU A 7 -23.54 -15.31 -17.40
N PRO A 8 -23.67 -15.93 -16.21
CA PRO A 8 -23.72 -15.18 -14.97
C PRO A 8 -22.42 -14.40 -14.80
N MET A 9 -22.55 -13.13 -14.37
CA MET A 9 -21.40 -12.30 -14.05
C MET A 9 -20.56 -13.04 -13.00
N PRO A 10 -19.24 -13.22 -13.21
CA PRO A 10 -18.41 -13.91 -12.24
C PRO A 10 -18.56 -13.21 -10.88
N PRO A 11 -18.58 -13.98 -9.78
CA PRO A 11 -18.67 -13.39 -8.45
C PRO A 11 -17.54 -12.38 -8.28
N LEU A 12 -17.84 -11.27 -7.62
CA LEU A 12 -16.85 -10.24 -7.31
C LEU A 12 -15.63 -10.91 -6.67
N PRO A 13 -14.40 -10.51 -7.05
CA PRO A 13 -13.20 -11.11 -6.48
C PRO A 13 -13.25 -10.98 -4.96
N GLN A 14 -13.27 -12.13 -4.28
CA GLN A 14 -13.21 -12.16 -2.83
C GLN A 14 -11.85 -11.62 -2.39
N LEU A 15 -11.84 -10.73 -1.37
CA LEU A 15 -10.61 -10.24 -0.78
C LEU A 15 -9.80 -11.44 -0.27
N ALA A 16 -8.70 -11.75 -0.95
CA ALA A 16 -7.85 -12.85 -0.58
C ALA A 16 -7.26 -12.60 0.82
N PRO A 17 -7.10 -13.64 1.66
CA PRO A 17 -6.44 -13.48 2.95
C PRO A 17 -5.01 -12.96 2.75
N ARG A 18 -4.52 -12.15 3.70
CA ARG A 18 -3.16 -11.61 3.65
C ARG A 18 -2.14 -12.75 3.58
N ARG A 19 -1.20 -12.66 2.64
CA ARG A 19 -0.13 -13.65 2.47
C ARG A 19 0.70 -13.78 3.74
N LYS A 20 0.96 -15.04 4.16
CA LYS A 20 1.96 -15.35 5.19
C LYS A 20 3.35 -14.88 4.72
N SER A 21 3.93 -13.94 5.46
CA SER A 21 5.21 -13.32 5.15
C SER A 21 6.09 -13.29 6.39
N ARG A 22 7.41 -13.26 6.20
CA ARG A 22 8.36 -13.03 7.29
C ARG A 22 8.16 -11.61 7.82
N GLN A 23 8.12 -11.44 9.14
CA GLN A 23 8.11 -10.11 9.75
C GLN A 23 9.53 -9.52 9.74
N ILE A 24 9.61 -8.24 9.39
CA ILE A 24 10.84 -7.44 9.45
C ILE A 24 10.59 -6.14 10.22
N LYS A 25 11.68 -5.48 10.63
CA LYS A 25 11.64 -4.20 11.33
C LYS A 25 12.29 -3.11 10.48
N VAL A 26 11.58 -2.00 10.26
CA VAL A 26 12.08 -0.79 9.59
C VAL A 26 12.09 0.33 10.63
N GLY A 27 13.27 0.63 11.18
CA GLY A 27 13.37 1.52 12.33
C GLY A 27 12.61 0.96 13.54
N SER A 28 11.52 1.60 13.95
CA SER A 28 10.60 1.13 15.00
C SER A 28 9.35 0.42 14.46
N VAL A 29 9.10 0.44 13.15
CA VAL A 29 7.88 -0.09 12.52
C VAL A 29 8.04 -1.57 12.14
N LEU A 30 7.05 -2.40 12.46
CA LEU A 30 7.00 -3.81 12.06
C LEU A 30 6.24 -3.97 10.75
N VAL A 31 6.80 -4.73 9.79
CA VAL A 31 6.21 -4.96 8.47
C VAL A 31 6.13 -6.46 8.19
N GLY A 32 4.96 -6.92 7.75
CA GLY A 32 4.70 -8.34 7.43
C GLY A 32 4.32 -9.19 8.64
N GLY A 33 4.17 -10.49 8.41
CA GLY A 33 3.69 -11.45 9.43
C GLY A 33 2.30 -11.11 9.93
N ASP A 34 2.17 -10.92 11.24
CA ASP A 34 0.92 -10.54 11.92
C ASP A 34 0.84 -9.03 12.23
N ALA A 35 1.85 -8.23 11.87
CA ALA A 35 1.82 -6.77 12.06
C ALA A 35 0.77 -6.12 11.13
N PRO A 36 0.11 -5.02 11.54
CA PRO A 36 -0.82 -4.31 10.66
C PRO A 36 -0.18 -3.86 9.34
N VAL A 37 -1.00 -3.57 8.33
CA VAL A 37 -0.50 -3.01 7.07
C VAL A 37 -0.06 -1.56 7.30
N SER A 38 1.23 -1.30 7.18
CA SER A 38 1.81 0.04 7.33
C SER A 38 1.48 0.91 6.12
N VAL A 39 1.15 2.18 6.36
CA VAL A 39 1.00 3.21 5.32
C VAL A 39 2.36 3.86 5.08
N GLN A 40 2.71 4.05 3.81
CA GLN A 40 3.95 4.73 3.40
C GLN A 40 3.62 5.80 2.35
N SER A 41 4.38 6.89 2.35
CA SER A 41 4.35 7.94 1.33
C SER A 41 5.77 8.23 0.80
N MET A 42 5.88 9.19 -0.11
CA MET A 42 7.14 9.62 -0.73
C MET A 42 7.12 11.15 -0.93
N THR A 43 8.22 11.81 -0.60
CA THR A 43 8.39 13.24 -0.84
C THR A 43 8.56 13.55 -2.33
N THR A 44 8.11 14.72 -2.77
CA THR A 44 8.20 15.19 -4.15
C THR A 44 9.18 16.36 -4.31
N THR A 45 9.69 16.92 -3.21
CA THR A 45 10.73 17.96 -3.19
C THR A 45 12.08 17.42 -3.71
N LYS A 46 12.96 18.32 -4.15
CA LYS A 46 14.35 17.94 -4.45
C LYS A 46 15.04 17.54 -3.15
N THR A 47 15.54 16.31 -3.06
CA THR A 47 16.15 15.79 -1.82
C THR A 47 17.31 16.64 -1.29
N ALA A 48 18.04 17.32 -2.18
CA ALA A 48 19.13 18.24 -1.80
C ALA A 48 18.61 19.52 -1.12
N ASP A 49 17.35 19.90 -1.33
CA ASP A 49 16.68 20.95 -0.56
C ASP A 49 16.16 20.34 0.75
N VAL A 50 17.02 20.45 1.77
CA VAL A 50 16.78 19.88 3.09
C VAL A 50 15.52 20.48 3.74
N ASN A 51 15.35 21.79 3.65
CA ASN A 51 14.25 22.48 4.34
C ASN A 51 12.90 22.11 3.74
N ALA A 52 12.78 22.16 2.40
CA ALA A 52 11.54 21.79 1.73
C ALA A 52 11.16 20.32 2.00
N THR A 53 12.15 19.43 1.99
CA THR A 53 11.94 18.00 2.23
C THR A 53 11.51 17.72 3.67
N LEU A 54 12.14 18.37 4.66
CA LEU A 54 11.75 18.23 6.06
C LEU A 54 10.33 18.75 6.33
N GLN A 55 9.95 19.87 5.72
CA GLN A 55 8.60 20.40 5.84
C GLN A 55 7.57 19.42 5.28
N GLN A 56 7.81 18.85 4.08
CA GLN A 56 6.90 17.85 3.51
C GLN A 56 6.82 16.58 4.37
N ILE A 57 7.93 16.13 4.97
CA ILE A 57 7.91 14.98 5.90
C ILE A 57 7.00 15.29 7.09
N ALA A 58 7.08 16.49 7.67
CA ALA A 58 6.25 16.89 8.80
C ALA A 58 4.75 16.97 8.45
N GLU A 59 4.38 17.23 7.20
CA GLU A 59 2.99 17.20 6.73
C GLU A 59 2.46 15.78 6.52
N LEU A 60 3.35 14.81 6.25
CA LEU A 60 3.02 13.41 5.98
C LEU A 60 3.02 12.53 7.24
N THR A 61 3.54 13.04 8.36
CA THR A 61 3.73 12.29 9.62
C THR A 61 2.75 12.77 10.68
#